data_AF-A0AAW6GXH3-F1
#
_entry.id   AF-A0AAW6GXH3-F1
#
_cell.length_a   1.000
_cell.length_b   1.000
_cell.length_c   1.000
_cell.angle_alpha   90.00
_cell.angle_beta   90.00
_cell.angle_gamma   90.00
#
_symmetry.space_group_name_H-M   'P 1'
#
loop_
_entity.id
_entity.type
_entity.pdbx_description
1 polymer ?
#
loop_
_entity_poly.entity_id
_entity_poly.type
_entity_poly.pdbx_seq_one_letter_code
_entity_poly.pdbx_strand_id
1 'polypeptide(L)'
;MIKKILTYYAERLDEYLSRLHHQPEGLATVGLIGSAGEECPNKVVISLVNLEKETSGDMTYMQRSGGGFVGKGAPLMMNMHVMLAAVYDAKRYVESLSVLSETLAFIRSTPKFQVDGHAYTMDATMKLSGTAKQDVSLEGLNVNVQAKMGTTVKGNATAELSASGQTTVKGAMVMIN
;
A
#
# COMPACT_ATOMS: atom_id res chain seq x y z
N MET A 1 -4.45 1.18 21.69
CA MET A 1 -4.57 2.10 20.55
C MET A 1 -4.50 1.36 19.21
N ILE A 2 -3.36 0.76 18.83
CA ILE A 2 -3.16 0.06 17.54
C ILE A 2 -4.24 -0.99 17.24
N LYS A 3 -4.50 -1.92 18.17
CA LYS A 3 -5.56 -2.93 18.01
C LYS A 3 -6.92 -2.29 17.66
N LYS A 4 -7.28 -1.20 18.33
CA LYS A 4 -8.56 -0.50 18.12
C LYS A 4 -8.64 0.13 16.73
N ILE A 5 -7.55 0.72 16.25
CA ILE A 5 -7.47 1.29 14.89
C ILE A 5 -7.69 0.19 13.84
N LEU A 6 -6.96 -0.93 13.98
CA LEU A 6 -7.07 -2.05 13.04
C LEU A 6 -8.45 -2.71 13.11
N THR A 7 -9.00 -2.93 14.31
CA THR A 7 -10.34 -3.50 14.49
C THR A 7 -11.40 -2.58 13.89
N TYR A 8 -11.35 -1.28 14.17
CA TYR A 8 -12.28 -0.31 13.56
C TYR A 8 -12.20 -0.35 12.03
N TYR A 9 -10.99 -0.35 11.47
CA TYR A 9 -10.81 -0.42 10.02
C TYR A 9 -11.34 -1.74 9.44
N ALA A 10 -11.12 -2.86 10.13
CA ALA A 10 -11.66 -4.16 9.75
C ALA A 10 -13.18 -4.18 9.75
N GLU A 11 -13.83 -3.62 10.78
CA GLU A 11 -15.30 -3.51 10.85
C GLU A 11 -15.88 -2.64 9.72
N ARG A 12 -15.20 -1.55 9.35
CA ARG A 12 -15.62 -0.71 8.20
C ARG A 12 -15.48 -1.46 6.87
N LEU A 13 -14.38 -2.18 6.68
CA LEU A 13 -14.17 -3.00 5.48
C LEU A 13 -15.19 -4.15 5.43
N ASP A 14 -15.45 -4.80 6.56
CA ASP A 14 -16.44 -5.86 6.70
C ASP A 14 -17.82 -5.37 6.28
N GLU A 15 -18.28 -4.26 6.86
CA GLU A 15 -19.56 -3.64 6.52
C GLU A 15 -19.67 -3.29 5.03
N TYR A 16 -18.58 -2.79 4.43
CA TYR A 16 -18.53 -2.52 2.98
C TYR A 16 -18.68 -3.80 2.16
N LEU A 17 -17.87 -4.82 2.46
CA LEU A 17 -17.85 -6.08 1.70
C LEU A 17 -19.13 -6.88 1.87
N SER A 18 -19.74 -6.88 3.04
CA SER A 18 -21.01 -7.58 3.32
C SER A 18 -22.19 -7.05 2.51
N ARG A 19 -22.10 -5.82 1.98
CA ARG A 19 -23.11 -5.27 1.05
C ARG A 19 -22.99 -5.86 -0.35
N LEU A 20 -21.81 -6.36 -0.71
CA LEU A 20 -21.49 -6.90 -2.03
C LEU A 20 -21.53 -8.43 -2.04
N HIS A 21 -21.18 -9.05 -0.92
CA HIS A 21 -21.11 -10.50 -0.76
C HIS A 21 -21.88 -10.93 0.49
N HIS A 22 -22.79 -11.90 0.35
CA HIS A 22 -23.56 -12.42 1.48
C HIS A 22 -22.76 -13.52 2.19
N GLN A 23 -22.10 -13.18 3.31
CA GLN A 23 -21.53 -14.16 4.24
C GLN A 23 -21.88 -13.79 5.69
N PRO A 24 -22.52 -14.71 6.45
CA PRO A 24 -22.97 -14.43 7.82
C PRO A 24 -21.81 -14.32 8.83
N GLU A 25 -20.64 -14.88 8.51
CA GLU A 25 -19.47 -14.90 9.38
C GLU A 25 -18.62 -13.61 9.29
N GLY A 26 -18.98 -12.68 8.40
CA GLY A 26 -18.14 -11.53 8.04
C GLY A 26 -17.04 -11.90 7.04
N LEU A 27 -16.55 -10.90 6.33
CA LEU A 27 -15.57 -10.94 5.25
C LEU A 27 -14.22 -10.28 5.61
N ALA A 28 -14.12 -9.55 6.72
CA ALA A 28 -12.86 -8.93 7.14
C ALA A 28 -12.58 -9.13 8.64
N THR A 29 -11.31 -9.34 8.99
CA THR A 29 -10.87 -9.51 10.38
C THR A 29 -9.43 -9.04 10.59
N VAL A 30 -9.06 -8.80 11.84
CA VAL A 30 -7.66 -8.55 12.24
C VAL A 30 -7.03 -9.86 12.68
N GLY A 31 -5.86 -10.19 12.13
CA GLY A 31 -5.18 -11.44 12.46
C GLY A 31 -3.76 -11.51 11.92
N LEU A 32 -3.03 -12.56 12.29
CA LEU A 32 -1.71 -12.86 11.73
C LEU A 32 -1.86 -13.63 10.42
N ILE A 33 -1.03 -13.31 9.42
CA ILE A 33 -0.99 -14.01 8.15
C ILE A 33 0.13 -15.06 8.22
N GLY A 34 -0.15 -16.30 7.79
CA GLY A 34 0.86 -17.34 7.68
C GLY A 34 1.08 -18.22 8.92
N SER A 35 0.22 -18.15 9.94
CA SER A 35 0.21 -19.16 11.00
C SER A 35 -0.29 -20.48 10.42
N ALA A 36 0.55 -21.52 10.41
CA ALA A 36 0.33 -22.80 9.74
C ALA A 36 -0.71 -23.72 10.43
N GLY A 37 -1.63 -23.17 11.23
CA GLY A 37 -2.58 -23.93 12.03
C GLY A 37 -4.00 -23.41 11.86
N GLU A 38 -4.84 -24.29 11.29
CA GLU A 38 -6.30 -24.36 11.41
C GLU A 38 -7.13 -23.35 10.60
N GLU A 39 -7.63 -23.87 9.47
CA GLU A 39 -8.68 -23.34 8.58
C GLU A 39 -8.45 -21.98 7.91
N CYS A 40 -8.55 -21.97 6.58
CA CYS A 40 -8.60 -20.71 5.83
C CYS A 40 -9.87 -19.96 6.26
N PRO A 41 -9.75 -18.74 6.80
CA PRO A 41 -10.90 -18.02 7.34
C PRO A 41 -11.90 -17.64 6.24
N ASN A 42 -11.49 -17.69 4.97
CA ASN A 42 -12.24 -17.21 3.80
C ASN A 42 -12.66 -15.74 3.98
N LYS A 43 -11.70 -14.94 4.43
CA LYS A 43 -11.84 -13.53 4.78
C LYS A 43 -10.59 -12.75 4.37
N VAL A 44 -10.74 -11.44 4.28
CA VAL A 44 -9.63 -10.50 4.27
C VAL A 44 -9.07 -10.39 5.68
N VAL A 45 -7.80 -10.77 5.84
CA VAL A 45 -7.06 -10.62 7.09
C VAL A 45 -6.22 -9.35 7.02
N ILE A 46 -6.42 -8.47 7.99
CA ILE A 46 -5.67 -7.23 8.19
C ILE A 46 -4.62 -7.49 9.27
N SER A 47 -3.34 -7.43 8.89
CA SER A 47 -2.21 -7.64 9.80
C SER A 47 -1.32 -6.40 9.87
N LEU A 48 -0.84 -6.07 11.07
CA LEU A 48 0.23 -5.09 11.22
C LEU A 48 1.57 -5.76 10.88
N VAL A 49 2.31 -5.19 9.93
CA VAL A 49 3.62 -5.69 9.51
C VAL A 49 4.74 -4.89 10.15
N ASN A 50 4.60 -3.56 10.22
CA ASN A 50 5.62 -2.68 10.78
C ASN A 50 5.01 -1.42 11.39
N LEU A 51 5.75 -0.78 12.29
CA LEU A 51 5.39 0.48 12.93
C LEU A 51 6.63 1.37 13.00
N GLU A 52 6.55 2.58 12.44
CA GLU A 52 7.67 3.51 12.36
C GLU A 52 7.27 4.87 12.96
N LYS A 53 8.20 5.56 13.65
CA LYS A 53 7.95 6.94 14.11
C LYS A 53 7.95 7.86 12.90
N GLU A 54 6.89 8.63 12.74
CA GLU A 54 6.85 9.67 11.72
C GLU A 54 7.74 10.84 12.17
N THR A 55 8.82 11.07 11.44
CA THR A 55 9.88 12.02 11.82
C THR A 55 9.55 13.47 11.43
N SER A 56 8.55 13.68 10.57
CA SER A 56 8.05 15.00 10.13
C SER A 56 7.34 15.80 11.23
N GLY A 57 6.99 15.18 12.36
CA GLY A 57 6.23 15.80 13.46
C GLY A 57 7.03 16.26 14.68
N ASP A 58 8.37 16.11 14.66
CA ASP A 58 9.28 16.39 15.80
C ASP A 58 9.56 17.90 15.97
N MET A 59 8.52 18.73 15.84
CA MET A 59 8.60 20.16 16.10
C MET A 59 8.12 20.40 17.54
N THR A 60 9.03 20.78 18.44
CA THR A 60 8.74 21.03 19.85
C THR A 60 7.71 22.14 20.00
N TYR A 61 6.46 21.80 20.32
CA TYR A 61 5.39 22.78 20.57
C TYR A 61 5.60 23.43 21.95
N MET A 62 6.40 24.49 22.02
CA MET A 62 6.40 25.36 23.21
C MET A 62 5.12 26.20 23.19
N GLN A 63 4.09 25.76 23.92
CA GLN A 63 2.89 26.56 24.13
C GLN A 63 3.10 27.48 25.34
N ARG A 64 3.18 28.79 25.10
CA ARG A 64 3.20 29.80 26.18
C ARG A 64 1.81 29.87 26.81
N SER A 65 1.72 29.58 28.11
CA SER A 65 0.59 29.99 28.95
C SER A 65 1.13 30.74 30.17
N GLY A 66 0.44 31.81 30.57
CA GLY A 66 0.93 32.83 31.49
C GLY A 66 1.46 32.25 32.81
N GLY A 67 2.77 32.38 33.02
CA GLY A 67 3.43 32.13 34.32
C GLY A 67 4.35 30.90 34.41
N GLY A 68 4.46 30.05 33.38
CA GLY A 68 5.38 28.91 33.43
C GLY A 68 5.58 28.18 32.10
N PHE A 69 6.73 27.54 31.93
CA PHE A 69 7.00 26.63 30.82
C PHE A 69 6.37 25.27 31.12
N VAL A 70 5.23 24.96 30.50
CA VAL A 70 4.68 23.59 30.51
C VAL A 70 5.09 22.93 29.21
N GLY A 71 6.10 22.05 29.26
CA GLY A 71 6.45 21.20 28.14
C GLY A 71 5.36 20.16 27.92
N LYS A 72 4.43 20.41 26.99
CA LYS A 72 3.55 19.35 26.49
C LYS A 72 4.36 18.52 25.51
N GLY A 73 4.62 17.25 25.84
CA GLY A 73 5.35 16.35 24.95
C GLY A 73 4.72 16.34 23.55
N ALA A 74 5.55 16.40 22.51
CA ALA A 74 5.09 16.37 21.13
C ALA A 74 4.22 15.12 20.89
N PRO A 75 3.08 15.23 20.17
CA PRO A 75 2.27 14.07 19.81
C PRO A 75 3.14 13.05 19.06
N LEU A 76 3.13 11.80 19.53
CA LEU A 76 3.84 10.72 18.87
C LEU A 76 3.12 10.39 17.56
N MET A 77 3.64 10.89 16.44
CA MET A 77 3.16 10.49 15.10
C MET A 77 3.82 9.17 14.70
N MET A 78 3.04 8.25 14.14
CA MET A 78 3.51 6.91 13.76
C MET A 78 2.92 6.48 12.43
N ASN A 79 3.75 5.89 11.58
CA ASN A 79 3.36 5.21 10.35
C ASN A 79 3.10 3.73 10.66
N MET A 80 1.90 3.26 10.32
CA MET A 80 1.50 1.86 10.45
C MET A 80 1.54 1.19 9.07
N HIS A 81 2.43 0.21 8.89
CA HIS A 81 2.43 -0.61 7.69
C HIS A 81 1.52 -1.80 7.89
N VAL A 82 0.41 -1.81 7.15
CA VAL A 82 -0.65 -2.82 7.26
C VAL A 82 -0.69 -3.66 5.99
N MET A 83 -0.77 -4.98 6.15
CA MET A 83 -1.00 -5.94 5.05
C MET A 83 -2.45 -6.39 5.08
N LEU A 84 -3.10 -6.33 3.91
CA LEU A 84 -4.43 -6.89 3.68
C LEU A 84 -4.28 -8.10 2.77
N ALA A 85 -4.68 -9.28 3.25
CA ALA A 85 -4.59 -10.53 2.50
C ALA A 85 -5.96 -11.20 2.43
N ALA A 86 -6.43 -11.53 1.23
CA ALA A 86 -7.57 -12.42 1.06
C ALA A 86 -7.11 -13.87 1.32
N VAL A 87 -7.35 -14.38 2.53
CA VAL A 87 -6.93 -15.72 2.96
C VAL A 87 -8.11 -16.68 2.79
N TYR A 88 -8.15 -17.32 1.62
CA TYR A 88 -9.22 -18.22 1.19
C TYR A 88 -8.65 -19.60 0.84
N ASP A 89 -9.52 -20.60 0.94
CA ASP A 89 -9.23 -21.92 0.39
C ASP A 89 -8.98 -21.85 -1.14
N ALA A 90 -8.13 -22.73 -1.66
CA ALA A 90 -7.79 -22.79 -3.08
C ALA A 90 -9.02 -22.93 -3.98
N LYS A 91 -10.07 -23.63 -3.52
CA LYS A 91 -11.34 -23.80 -4.27
C LYS A 91 -12.10 -22.49 -4.46
N ARG A 92 -11.82 -21.47 -3.64
CA ARG A 92 -12.47 -20.14 -3.66
C ARG A 92 -11.55 -19.04 -4.19
N TYR A 93 -10.51 -19.40 -4.94
CA TYR A 93 -9.55 -18.43 -5.46
C TYR A 93 -10.18 -17.31 -6.32
N VAL A 94 -11.15 -17.63 -7.17
CA VAL A 94 -11.84 -16.61 -7.99
C VAL A 94 -12.59 -15.61 -7.11
N GLU A 95 -13.23 -16.09 -6.04
CA GLU A 95 -13.92 -15.25 -5.08
C GLU A 95 -12.93 -14.38 -4.29
N SER A 96 -11.79 -14.93 -3.88
CA SER A 96 -10.76 -14.18 -3.16
C SER A 96 -10.21 -13.02 -3.99
N LEU A 97 -10.06 -13.20 -5.31
CA LEU A 97 -9.69 -12.12 -6.22
C LEU A 97 -10.76 -11.03 -6.32
N SER A 98 -12.04 -11.42 -6.39
CA SER A 98 -13.15 -10.45 -6.37
C SER A 98 -13.18 -9.64 -5.08
N VAL A 99 -13.11 -10.31 -3.93
CA VAL A 99 -13.09 -9.65 -2.61
C VAL A 99 -11.86 -8.76 -2.45
N LEU A 100 -10.70 -9.18 -2.96
CA LEU A 100 -9.48 -8.36 -2.95
C LEU A 100 -9.62 -7.11 -3.84
N SER A 101 -10.24 -7.24 -5.01
CA SER A 101 -10.56 -6.09 -5.89
C SER A 101 -11.48 -5.10 -5.18
N GLU A 102 -12.53 -5.57 -4.52
CA GLU A 102 -13.44 -4.72 -3.77
C GLU A 102 -12.78 -4.08 -2.55
N THR A 103 -11.86 -4.78 -1.89
CA THR A 103 -11.03 -4.22 -0.82
C THR A 103 -10.18 -3.05 -1.32
N LEU A 104 -9.60 -3.17 -2.53
CA LEU A 104 -8.85 -2.07 -3.16
C LEU A 104 -9.77 -0.89 -3.52
N ALA A 105 -11.00 -1.16 -3.97
CA ALA A 105 -12.00 -0.12 -4.22
C ALA A 105 -12.38 0.62 -2.92
N PHE A 106 -12.57 -0.11 -1.82
CA PHE A 106 -12.84 0.46 -0.50
C PHE A 106 -11.72 1.42 -0.06
N ILE A 107 -10.46 0.99 -0.09
CA ILE A 107 -9.31 1.82 0.33
C ILE A 107 -9.27 3.14 -0.47
N ARG A 108 -9.53 3.07 -1.78
CA ARG A 108 -9.54 4.26 -2.65
C ARG A 108 -10.70 5.20 -2.37
N SER A 109 -11.87 4.68 -2.04
CA SER A 109 -13.07 5.48 -1.80
C SER A 109 -13.08 6.13 -0.42
N THR A 110 -12.50 5.47 0.58
CA THR A 110 -12.55 5.90 1.99
C THR A 110 -11.16 5.92 2.61
N PRO A 111 -10.23 6.76 2.11
CA PRO A 111 -8.85 6.76 2.57
C PRO A 111 -8.71 7.38 3.98
N LYS A 112 -9.71 8.12 4.48
CA LYS A 112 -9.63 8.80 5.78
C LYS A 112 -10.72 8.29 6.72
N PHE A 113 -10.35 8.04 7.97
CA PHE A 113 -11.27 7.60 9.00
C PHE A 113 -10.87 8.17 10.37
N GLN A 114 -11.77 8.13 11.34
CA GLN A 114 -11.53 8.66 12.68
C GLN A 114 -11.76 7.60 13.75
N VAL A 115 -10.83 7.54 14.71
CA VAL A 115 -10.94 6.68 15.90
C VAL A 115 -10.55 7.52 17.11
N ASP A 116 -11.44 7.60 18.11
CA ASP A 116 -11.24 8.37 19.35
C ASP A 116 -10.86 9.85 19.12
N GLY A 117 -11.45 10.48 18.10
CA GLY A 117 -11.18 11.88 17.75
C GLY A 117 -9.85 12.13 17.02
N HIS A 118 -9.10 11.07 16.71
CA HIS A 118 -7.89 11.14 15.88
C HIS A 118 -8.20 10.70 14.45
N ALA A 119 -7.74 11.48 13.47
CA ALA A 119 -7.86 11.16 12.06
C ALA A 119 -6.69 10.29 11.59
N TYR A 120 -7.00 9.25 10.82
CA TYR A 120 -6.04 8.35 10.21
C TYR A 120 -6.26 8.37 8.70
N THR A 121 -5.16 8.26 7.94
CA THR A 121 -5.19 8.16 6.48
C THR A 121 -4.58 6.83 6.07
N MET A 122 -5.24 6.13 5.14
CA MET A 122 -4.82 4.87 4.56
C MET A 122 -4.38 5.14 3.12
N ASP A 123 -3.08 4.99 2.86
CA ASP A 123 -2.50 5.18 1.54
C ASP A 123 -2.12 3.83 0.91
N ALA A 124 -2.74 3.49 -0.21
CA ALA A 124 -2.37 2.33 -1.02
C ALA A 124 -1.76 2.80 -2.35
N THR A 125 -0.44 2.72 -2.46
CA THR A 125 0.28 2.96 -3.72
C THR A 125 0.51 1.63 -4.44
N MET A 126 -0.06 1.48 -5.63
CA MET A 126 0.23 0.31 -6.47
C MET A 126 1.60 0.47 -7.13
N LYS A 127 2.59 -0.26 -6.62
CA LYS A 127 3.89 -0.41 -7.29
C LYS A 127 3.85 -1.68 -8.14
N LEU A 128 4.12 -1.56 -9.43
CA LEU A 128 4.46 -2.69 -10.28
C LEU A 128 5.99 -2.83 -10.31
N SER A 129 6.50 -4.00 -9.92
CA SER A 129 7.93 -4.33 -10.00
C SER A 129 8.12 -5.73 -10.56
N GLY A 130 9.04 -5.89 -11.51
CA GLY A 130 9.44 -7.18 -12.07
C GLY A 130 10.93 -7.43 -11.87
N THR A 131 11.28 -8.64 -11.42
CA THR A 131 12.66 -9.11 -11.29
C THR A 131 12.75 -10.50 -11.92
N ALA A 132 13.58 -10.66 -12.96
CA ALA A 132 13.85 -11.95 -13.58
C ALA A 132 15.28 -12.40 -13.29
N LYS A 133 15.49 -13.71 -13.12
CA LYS A 133 16.82 -14.31 -12.92
C LYS A 133 17.55 -14.62 -14.23
N GLN A 134 16.80 -14.70 -15.32
CA GLN A 134 17.29 -14.89 -16.68
C GLN A 134 16.82 -13.68 -17.50
N ASP A 135 16.00 -13.90 -18.53
CA ASP A 135 15.65 -12.86 -19.48
C ASP A 135 14.28 -12.23 -19.20
N VAL A 136 14.16 -10.97 -19.60
CA VAL A 136 12.88 -10.28 -19.80
C VAL A 136 12.86 -9.80 -21.25
N SER A 137 11.95 -10.32 -22.07
CA SER A 137 11.69 -9.81 -23.42
C SER A 137 10.39 -9.00 -23.45
N LEU A 138 10.43 -7.87 -24.17
CA LEU A 138 9.27 -6.99 -24.38
C LEU A 138 9.17 -6.73 -25.88
N GLU A 139 8.27 -7.46 -26.55
CA GLU A 139 8.02 -7.34 -27.99
C GLU A 139 6.59 -6.91 -28.26
N GLY A 140 6.40 -6.08 -29.26
CA GLY A 140 5.07 -5.65 -29.68
C GLY A 140 5.14 -4.87 -30.98
N LEU A 141 4.03 -4.86 -31.72
CA LEU A 141 3.89 -4.02 -32.92
C LEU A 141 4.10 -2.53 -32.58
N ASN A 142 3.66 -2.10 -31.38
CA ASN A 142 3.93 -0.78 -30.81
C ASN A 142 4.19 -0.90 -29.30
N VAL A 143 5.26 -0.29 -28.78
CA VAL A 143 5.59 -0.24 -27.35
C VAL A 143 5.76 1.22 -26.91
N ASN A 144 4.93 1.68 -25.98
CA ASN A 144 4.97 3.05 -25.44
C ASN A 144 5.36 3.04 -23.95
N VAL A 145 6.50 3.65 -23.61
CA VAL A 145 6.97 3.79 -22.23
C VAL A 145 6.99 5.27 -21.85
N GLN A 146 6.15 5.67 -20.89
CA GLN A 146 6.06 7.05 -20.41
C GLN A 146 6.05 7.08 -18.89
N ALA A 147 6.81 8.01 -18.29
CA ALA A 147 6.83 8.26 -16.86
C ALA A 147 6.68 9.75 -16.58
N LYS A 148 5.85 10.10 -15.58
CA LYS A 148 5.58 11.51 -15.21
C LYS A 148 6.77 12.17 -14.50
N MET A 149 7.44 11.43 -13.62
CA MET A 149 8.57 11.92 -12.82
C MET A 149 9.92 11.57 -13.43
N GLY A 150 10.07 10.34 -13.94
CA GLY A 150 11.30 9.89 -14.59
C GLY A 150 11.31 8.39 -14.87
N THR A 151 12.16 7.98 -15.82
CA THR A 151 12.43 6.58 -16.16
C THR A 151 13.93 6.33 -15.96
N THR A 152 14.31 5.17 -15.42
CA THR A 152 15.72 4.77 -15.30
C THR A 152 15.89 3.41 -15.96
N VAL A 153 16.83 3.32 -16.91
CA VAL A 153 17.26 2.07 -17.54
C VAL A 153 18.75 1.93 -17.27
N LYS A 154 19.16 0.81 -16.67
CA LYS A 154 20.55 0.54 -16.30
C LYS A 154 20.92 -0.86 -16.76
N GLY A 155 22.04 -0.97 -17.46
CA GLY A 155 22.70 -2.24 -17.74
C GLY A 155 24.01 -2.31 -16.99
N ASN A 156 24.24 -3.38 -16.22
CA ASN A 156 25.47 -3.51 -15.42
C ASN A 156 26.69 -3.80 -16.31
N ALA A 157 26.53 -4.67 -17.31
CA ALA A 157 27.59 -4.99 -18.27
C ALA A 157 27.42 -4.18 -19.55
N THR A 158 26.22 -4.19 -20.13
CA THR A 158 25.89 -3.48 -21.37
C THR A 158 24.44 -2.98 -21.35
N ALA A 159 24.19 -1.90 -22.08
CA ALA A 159 22.85 -1.44 -22.44
C ALA A 159 22.90 -0.95 -23.90
N GLU A 160 21.97 -1.39 -24.73
CA GLU A 160 21.90 -1.03 -26.14
C GLU A 160 20.52 -0.47 -26.48
N LEU A 161 20.50 0.60 -27.28
CA LEU A 161 19.30 1.15 -27.90
C LEU A 161 19.55 1.22 -29.41
N SER A 162 18.90 0.34 -30.17
CA SER A 162 19.06 0.26 -31.62
C SER A 162 17.70 0.28 -32.35
N ALA A 163 17.72 0.83 -33.58
CA ALA A 163 16.57 0.87 -34.48
C ALA A 163 17.09 0.80 -35.92
N SER A 164 16.34 0.17 -36.83
CA SER A 164 16.68 0.12 -38.26
C SER A 164 16.44 1.45 -38.98
N GLY A 165 15.51 2.26 -38.47
CA GLY A 165 15.22 3.60 -38.95
C GLY A 165 15.92 4.68 -38.12
N GLN A 166 15.15 5.64 -37.62
CA GLN A 166 15.66 6.77 -36.85
C GLN A 166 15.43 6.58 -35.34
N THR A 167 16.49 6.73 -34.55
CA THR A 167 16.41 6.90 -33.09
C THR A 167 16.43 8.39 -32.74
N THR A 168 15.50 8.84 -31.89
CA THR A 168 15.43 10.23 -31.46
C THR A 168 15.52 10.31 -29.94
N VAL A 169 16.56 11.00 -29.43
CA VAL A 169 16.72 11.32 -28.00
C VAL A 169 16.64 12.82 -27.86
N LYS A 170 15.70 13.30 -27.03
CA LYS A 170 15.51 14.73 -26.76
C LYS A 170 15.64 15.00 -25.27
N GLY A 171 16.36 16.05 -24.92
CA GLY A 171 16.50 16.55 -23.56
C GLY A 171 17.10 17.94 -23.59
N ALA A 172 16.90 18.71 -22.52
CA ALA A 172 17.58 20.00 -22.34
C ALA A 172 19.11 19.82 -22.27
N MET A 173 19.56 18.66 -21.79
CA MET A 173 20.96 18.25 -21.75
C MET A 173 21.03 16.74 -21.97
N VAL A 174 21.93 16.29 -22.85
CA VAL A 174 22.24 14.88 -23.07
C VAL A 174 23.75 14.73 -22.86
N MET A 175 24.14 14.01 -21.82
CA MET A 175 25.56 13.70 -21.54
C MET A 175 25.89 12.35 -22.17
N ILE A 176 26.92 12.34 -23.02
CA ILE A 176 27.53 11.13 -23.57
C ILE A 176 28.99 11.18 -23.11
N ASN A 177 29.43 10.15 -22.40
CA ASN A 177 30.78 10.04 -21.87
C ASN A 177 31.42 8.70 -22.23
#